data_AF-A0AAU9VFB5-F1
#
_entry.id   AF-A0AAU9VFB5-F1
#
_cell.length_a   1.000
_cell.length_b   1.000
_cell.length_c   1.000
_cell.angle_alpha   90.00
_cell.angle_beta   90.00
_cell.angle_gamma   90.00
#
_symmetry.space_group_name_H-M   'P 1'
#
loop_
_entity.id
_entity.type
_entity.pdbx_description
1 polymer ?
#
loop_
_entity_poly.entity_id
_entity_poly.type
_entity_poly.pdbx_seq_one_letter_code
_entity_poly.pdbx_strand_id
1 'polypeptide(L)'
;MQSGFRKGHSTTTALGDVVDNILFAQDRGEITALVLLDYSRAFDTLNIPLLLSKMKYYGFTDNCVSWFDSYLKNRHQIVELVDDDGTLTRSNAHYVNRGVPQGSVLGPLIFSLYTADVIKQIQHSCYHMYADDIQVYASFSPDNMTEVISKLNEDLARISEWSEANALVLNPGKTKYMLMGTKAQINKIANVMPPIHIKGNLIETVPETRNLGLLMDEGMRFEKHIVKTVSNCFYRLKILYKIRRFISTDLRIKLR
;
A
#
# COMPACT_ATOMS: atom_id res chain seq x y z
N MET A 1 7.57 7.32 7.41
CA MET A 1 7.14 6.57 8.63
C MET A 1 6.49 5.24 8.25
N GLN A 2 6.53 4.18 9.08
CA GLN A 2 5.74 2.94 8.89
C GLN A 2 4.65 2.84 9.96
N SER A 3 3.39 2.79 9.53
CA SER A 3 2.18 2.80 10.38
C SER A 3 1.41 1.46 10.37
N GLY A 4 1.68 0.58 9.40
CA GLY A 4 0.98 -0.70 9.28
C GLY A 4 1.21 -1.61 10.49
N PHE A 5 0.13 -2.18 11.02
CA PHE A 5 0.17 -3.20 12.08
C PHE A 5 0.92 -2.79 13.36
N ARG A 6 1.01 -1.48 13.65
CA ARG A 6 1.63 -0.94 14.86
C ARG A 6 0.60 -0.40 15.84
N LYS A 7 0.81 -0.64 17.13
CA LYS A 7 -0.04 -0.12 18.20
C LYS A 7 -0.07 1.41 18.15
N GLY A 8 -1.27 2.00 18.18
CA GLY A 8 -1.47 3.45 18.12
C GLY A 8 -1.46 4.05 16.72
N HIS A 9 -1.28 3.24 15.67
CA HIS A 9 -1.33 3.68 14.27
C HIS A 9 -2.54 3.06 13.56
N SER A 10 -3.09 3.80 12.59
CA SER A 10 -4.17 3.37 11.72
C SER A 10 -3.99 3.91 10.31
N THR A 11 -4.83 3.48 9.38
CA THR A 11 -4.88 4.09 8.04
C THR A 11 -5.18 5.59 8.13
N THR A 12 -5.97 6.03 9.10
CA THR A 12 -6.28 7.46 9.33
C THR A 12 -5.05 8.25 9.74
N THR A 13 -4.22 7.73 10.66
CA THR A 13 -2.99 8.44 11.05
C THR A 13 -1.98 8.49 9.91
N ALA A 14 -1.91 7.42 9.11
CA ALA A 14 -1.04 7.34 7.95
C ALA A 14 -1.45 8.33 6.86
N LEU A 15 -2.75 8.37 6.53
CA LEU A 15 -3.29 9.31 5.57
C LEU A 15 -3.21 10.74 6.09
N GLY A 16 -3.47 10.99 7.37
CA GLY A 16 -3.39 12.33 7.97
C GLY A 16 -2.01 12.97 7.77
N ASP A 17 -0.95 12.24 8.08
CA ASP A 17 0.44 12.72 7.90
C ASP A 17 0.75 13.07 6.43
N VAL A 18 0.40 12.19 5.48
CA VAL A 18 0.63 12.44 4.04
C VAL A 18 -0.21 13.61 3.53
N VAL A 19 -1.51 13.65 3.90
CA VAL A 19 -2.45 14.70 3.49
C VAL A 19 -2.02 16.05 4.05
N ASP A 20 -1.66 16.13 5.33
CA ASP A 20 -1.21 17.37 5.97
C ASP A 20 0.05 17.90 5.29
N ASN A 21 1.03 17.03 5.01
CA ASN A 21 2.26 17.44 4.31
C ASN A 21 1.97 17.99 2.90
N ILE A 22 1.04 17.38 2.16
CA ILE A 22 0.59 17.86 0.85
C ILE A 22 -0.10 19.22 0.98
N LEU A 23 -1.00 19.39 1.95
CA LEU A 23 -1.72 20.64 2.16
C LEU A 23 -0.77 21.76 2.58
N PHE A 24 0.18 21.51 3.48
CA PHE A 24 1.20 22.48 3.86
C PHE A 24 2.08 22.90 2.68
N ALA A 25 2.41 21.97 1.77
CA ALA A 25 3.13 22.31 0.54
C ALA A 25 2.27 23.19 -0.38
N GLN A 26 0.99 22.87 -0.52
CA GLN A 26 0.06 23.65 -1.33
C GLN A 26 -0.12 25.07 -0.78
N ASP A 27 -0.15 25.25 0.55
CA ASP A 27 -0.19 26.56 1.20
C ASP A 27 1.07 27.41 0.93
N ARG A 28 2.21 26.75 0.70
CA ARG A 28 3.46 27.40 0.24
C ARG A 28 3.48 27.69 -1.27
N GLY A 29 2.43 27.34 -2.00
CA GLY A 29 2.38 27.47 -3.45
C GLY A 29 3.17 26.39 -4.20
N GLU A 30 3.55 25.30 -3.53
CA GLU A 30 4.25 24.16 -4.11
C GLU A 30 3.26 23.13 -4.71
N ILE A 31 3.79 22.24 -5.53
CA ILE A 31 3.11 21.06 -6.10
C ILE A 31 3.76 19.82 -5.49
N THR A 32 2.99 18.78 -5.21
CA THR A 32 3.53 17.52 -4.68
C THR A 32 3.39 16.40 -5.69
N ALA A 33 4.51 15.76 -6.03
CA ALA A 33 4.53 14.49 -6.75
C ALA A 33 4.36 13.36 -5.73
N LEU A 34 3.33 12.52 -5.89
CA LEU A 34 3.02 11.38 -5.04
C LEU A 34 3.02 10.10 -5.85
N VAL A 35 3.87 9.14 -5.46
CA VAL A 35 3.95 7.80 -6.07
C VAL A 35 3.49 6.76 -5.06
N LEU A 36 2.46 6.01 -5.44
CA LEU A 36 1.90 4.90 -4.67
C LEU A 36 2.38 3.59 -5.28
N LEU A 37 3.39 2.99 -4.66
CA LEU A 37 4.00 1.73 -5.11
C LEU A 37 3.10 0.54 -4.77
N ASP A 38 2.99 -0.39 -5.71
CA ASP A 38 2.26 -1.66 -5.53
C ASP A 38 3.18 -2.84 -5.78
N TYR A 39 3.16 -3.83 -4.87
CA TYR A 39 3.89 -5.08 -5.03
C TYR A 39 2.97 -6.21 -5.51
N SER A 40 3.40 -6.92 -6.54
CA SER A 40 2.73 -8.14 -7.00
C SER A 40 2.93 -9.28 -6.02
N ARG A 41 1.84 -9.78 -5.42
CA ARG A 41 1.83 -10.96 -4.54
C ARG A 41 2.88 -10.85 -3.43
N ALA A 42 2.89 -9.70 -2.74
CA ALA A 42 3.93 -9.33 -1.79
C ALA A 42 4.14 -10.38 -0.68
N PHE A 43 3.04 -10.94 -0.14
CA PHE A 43 3.11 -12.00 0.87
C PHE A 43 3.51 -13.37 0.33
N ASP A 44 3.29 -13.66 -0.95
CA ASP A 44 3.57 -14.99 -1.53
C ASP A 44 5.02 -15.11 -2.03
N THR A 45 5.72 -13.98 -2.19
CA THR A 45 7.03 -13.90 -2.84
C THR A 45 8.21 -13.88 -1.85
N LEU A 46 7.93 -13.71 -0.55
CA LEU A 46 8.96 -13.57 0.48
C LEU A 46 9.96 -14.74 0.47
N ASN A 47 11.24 -14.39 0.46
CA ASN A 47 12.33 -15.35 0.53
C ASN A 47 12.62 -15.70 2.00
N ILE A 48 12.31 -16.94 2.39
CA ILE A 48 12.43 -17.39 3.79
C ILE A 48 13.88 -17.32 4.30
N PRO A 49 14.91 -17.87 3.61
CA PRO A 49 16.30 -17.68 4.02
C PRO A 49 16.72 -16.21 4.23
N LEU A 50 16.29 -15.31 3.35
CA LEU A 50 16.61 -13.89 3.47
C LEU A 50 15.92 -13.26 4.68
N LEU A 51 14.64 -13.57 4.92
CA LEU A 51 13.91 -13.14 6.12
C LEU A 51 14.66 -13.53 7.40
N LEU A 52 15.06 -14.80 7.51
CA LEU A 52 15.76 -15.30 8.70
C LEU A 52 17.13 -14.61 8.89
N SER A 53 17.82 -14.33 7.78
CA SER A 53 19.09 -13.58 7.80
C SER A 53 18.88 -12.15 8.27
N LYS A 54 17.81 -11.47 7.82
CA LYS A 54 17.42 -10.14 8.31
C LYS A 54 17.08 -10.15 9.79
N MET A 55 16.34 -11.16 10.26
CA MET A 55 16.02 -11.28 11.69
C MET A 55 17.28 -11.42 12.55
N LYS A 56 18.25 -12.23 12.11
CA LYS A 56 19.56 -12.30 12.81
C LYS A 56 20.28 -10.96 12.79
N TYR A 57 20.29 -10.27 11.65
CA TYR A 57 20.87 -8.93 11.54
C TYR A 57 20.20 -7.90 12.45
N TYR A 58 18.88 -8.00 12.66
CA TYR A 58 18.13 -7.15 13.60
C TYR A 58 18.34 -7.53 15.09
N GLY A 59 19.12 -8.58 15.38
CA GLY A 59 19.46 -8.98 16.75
C GLY A 59 18.50 -9.97 17.41
N PHE A 60 17.66 -10.66 16.64
CA PHE A 60 16.83 -11.74 17.18
C PHE A 60 17.69 -12.94 17.61
N THR A 61 17.33 -13.58 18.72
CA THR A 61 18.04 -14.76 19.23
C THR A 61 17.86 -15.96 18.29
N ASP A 62 18.83 -16.89 18.30
CA ASP A 62 18.77 -18.09 17.46
C ASP A 62 17.49 -18.91 17.71
N ASN A 63 17.04 -19.02 18.97
CA ASN A 63 15.80 -19.72 19.31
C ASN A 63 14.57 -19.09 18.63
N CYS A 64 14.49 -17.75 18.59
CA CYS A 64 13.40 -17.07 17.91
C CYS A 64 13.47 -17.28 16.40
N VAL A 65 14.66 -17.18 15.81
CA VAL A 65 14.86 -17.41 14.37
C VAL A 65 14.52 -18.86 14.00
N SER A 66 14.94 -19.85 14.79
CA SER A 66 14.59 -21.27 14.60
C SER A 66 13.09 -21.51 14.70
N TRP A 67 12.40 -20.80 15.58
CA TRP A 67 10.94 -20.88 15.67
C TRP A 67 10.27 -20.39 14.37
N PHE A 68 10.68 -19.22 13.84
CA PHE A 68 10.17 -18.72 12.57
C PHE A 68 10.53 -19.63 11.38
N ASP A 69 11.74 -20.19 11.37
CA ASP A 69 12.16 -21.16 10.37
C ASP A 69 11.25 -22.40 10.37
N SER A 70 10.95 -22.94 11.55
CA SER A 70 10.03 -24.07 11.71
C SER A 70 8.60 -23.74 11.27
N TYR A 71 8.14 -22.51 11.53
CA TYR A 71 6.79 -22.06 11.17
C TYR A 71 6.62 -21.89 9.65
N LEU A 72 7.68 -21.50 8.94
CA LEU A 72 7.62 -21.14 7.52
C LEU A 72 8.08 -22.25 6.56
N LYS A 73 8.81 -23.25 7.04
CA LYS A 73 9.28 -24.41 6.25
C LYS A 73 8.25 -25.54 6.17
N ASN A 74 8.47 -26.47 5.22
CA ASN A 74 7.70 -27.72 5.07
C ASN A 74 6.18 -27.52 4.87
N ARG A 75 5.77 -26.34 4.40
CA ARG A 75 4.37 -26.01 4.13
C ARG A 75 3.96 -26.60 2.79
N HIS A 76 2.73 -27.10 2.72
CA HIS A 76 2.12 -27.59 1.49
C HIS A 76 0.74 -26.95 1.32
N GLN A 77 0.30 -26.79 0.07
CA GLN A 77 -1.03 -26.29 -0.27
C GLN A 77 -1.76 -27.29 -1.17
N ILE A 78 -3.09 -27.33 -1.04
CA ILE A 78 -3.99 -28.07 -1.93
C ILE A 78 -5.13 -27.15 -2.36
N VAL A 79 -5.70 -27.43 -3.54
CA VAL A 79 -6.95 -26.82 -3.99
C VAL A 79 -8.05 -27.85 -3.80
N GLU A 80 -9.14 -27.43 -3.17
CA GLU A 80 -10.35 -28.23 -2.98
C GLU A 80 -11.50 -27.53 -3.73
N LEU A 81 -12.16 -28.27 -4.61
CA LEU A 81 -13.32 -27.84 -5.35
C LEU A 81 -14.53 -28.65 -4.89
N VAL A 82 -15.67 -27.97 -4.76
CA VAL A 82 -16.97 -28.60 -4.51
C VAL A 82 -17.78 -28.44 -5.79
N ASP A 83 -18.10 -29.55 -6.43
CA ASP A 83 -18.95 -29.59 -7.62
C ASP A 83 -20.42 -29.33 -7.26
N ASP A 84 -21.25 -29.01 -8.26
CA ASP A 84 -22.67 -28.65 -8.06
C ASP A 84 -23.50 -29.76 -7.40
N ASP A 85 -23.06 -31.01 -7.52
CA ASP A 85 -23.67 -32.19 -6.89
C ASP A 85 -23.15 -32.45 -5.45
N GLY A 86 -22.24 -31.60 -4.96
CA GLY A 86 -21.60 -31.72 -3.66
C GLY A 86 -20.35 -32.60 -3.65
N THR A 87 -19.88 -33.09 -4.81
CA THR A 87 -18.65 -33.89 -4.89
C THR A 87 -17.42 -33.04 -4.57
N LEU A 88 -16.53 -33.58 -3.75
CA LEU A 88 -15.30 -32.93 -3.33
C LEU A 88 -14.11 -33.45 -4.15
N THR A 89 -13.50 -32.56 -4.94
CA THR A 89 -12.31 -32.87 -5.74
C THR A 89 -11.09 -32.12 -5.19
N ARG A 90 -10.00 -32.83 -4.91
CA ARG A 90 -8.76 -32.28 -4.35
C ARG A 90 -7.58 -32.41 -5.29
N SER A 91 -6.75 -31.37 -5.36
CA SER A 91 -5.44 -31.45 -6.02
C SER A 91 -4.43 -32.25 -5.19
N ASN A 92 -3.35 -32.67 -5.83
CA ASN A 92 -2.16 -33.12 -5.12
C ASN A 92 -1.58 -31.98 -4.25
N ALA A 93 -0.91 -32.36 -3.16
CA ALA A 93 -0.21 -31.42 -2.30
C ALA A 93 0.97 -30.79 -3.05
N HIS A 94 1.01 -29.46 -3.08
CA HIS A 94 2.07 -28.69 -3.68
C HIS A 94 2.94 -28.05 -2.59
N TYR A 95 4.25 -28.30 -2.63
CA TYR A 95 5.19 -27.73 -1.66
C TYR A 95 5.31 -26.20 -1.81
N VAL A 96 5.27 -25.48 -0.69
CA VAL A 96 5.34 -24.02 -0.63
C VAL A 96 6.62 -23.59 0.08
N ASN A 97 7.59 -23.13 -0.72
CA ASN A 97 8.91 -22.72 -0.24
C ASN A 97 9.11 -21.20 -0.13
N ARG A 98 8.09 -20.41 -0.49
CA ARG A 98 8.11 -18.95 -0.48
C ARG A 98 6.87 -18.39 0.18
N GLY A 99 6.99 -17.14 0.61
CA GLY A 99 5.89 -16.39 1.17
C GLY A 99 5.48 -16.82 2.57
N VAL A 100 4.42 -16.19 3.05
CA VAL A 100 3.78 -16.50 4.33
C VAL A 100 2.33 -16.93 4.09
N PRO A 101 1.72 -17.73 4.99
CA PRO A 101 0.32 -18.09 4.83
C PRO A 101 -0.59 -16.86 4.83
N GLN A 102 -1.39 -16.67 3.78
CA GLN A 102 -2.38 -15.60 3.72
C GLN A 102 -3.44 -15.78 4.82
N GLY A 103 -3.85 -14.68 5.43
CA GLY A 103 -4.77 -14.71 6.59
C GLY A 103 -4.12 -15.15 7.90
N SER A 104 -2.82 -15.44 7.94
CA SER A 104 -2.11 -15.68 9.19
C SER A 104 -1.98 -14.39 10.01
N VAL A 105 -2.06 -14.55 11.34
CA VAL A 105 -1.86 -13.44 12.30
C VAL A 105 -0.46 -12.84 12.18
N LEU A 106 0.55 -13.66 11.87
CA LEU A 106 1.95 -13.25 11.79
C LEU A 106 2.37 -12.73 10.41
N GLY A 107 1.64 -13.04 9.35
CA GLY A 107 1.99 -12.61 7.98
C GLY A 107 2.28 -11.10 7.89
N PRO A 108 1.38 -10.23 8.38
CA PRO A 108 1.61 -8.80 8.47
C PRO A 108 2.89 -8.35 9.18
N LEU A 109 3.20 -8.97 10.32
CA LEU A 109 4.39 -8.66 11.11
C LEU A 109 5.66 -9.10 10.35
N ILE A 110 5.63 -10.30 9.78
CA ILE A 110 6.73 -10.86 8.99
C ILE A 110 7.04 -9.94 7.79
N PHE A 111 6.01 -9.49 7.08
CA PHE A 111 6.18 -8.58 5.96
C PHE A 111 6.77 -7.22 6.39
N SER A 112 6.30 -6.69 7.52
CA SER A 112 6.82 -5.44 8.09
C SER A 112 8.30 -5.56 8.48
N LEU A 113 8.72 -6.70 9.04
CA LEU A 113 10.13 -6.99 9.34
C LEU A 113 10.96 -7.12 8.06
N TYR A 114 10.42 -7.83 7.06
CA TYR A 114 11.10 -8.10 5.80
C TYR A 114 11.44 -6.81 5.03
N THR A 115 10.50 -5.86 5.04
CA THR A 115 10.58 -4.60 4.30
C THR A 115 11.09 -3.42 5.12
N ALA A 116 11.38 -3.60 6.41
CA ALA A 116 11.77 -2.51 7.31
C ALA A 116 12.96 -1.66 6.81
N ASP A 117 13.89 -2.25 6.07
CA ASP A 117 15.10 -1.62 5.55
C ASP A 117 14.94 -0.96 4.17
N VAL A 118 13.77 -1.05 3.53
CA VAL A 118 13.50 -0.35 2.25
C VAL A 118 13.62 1.17 2.41
N ILE A 119 13.32 1.68 3.61
CA ILE A 119 13.41 3.11 3.93
C ILE A 119 14.82 3.67 3.75
N LYS A 120 15.85 2.82 3.83
CA LYS A 120 17.24 3.23 3.63
C LYS A 120 17.55 3.60 2.17
N GLN A 121 16.68 3.19 1.25
CA GLN A 121 16.80 3.49 -0.18
C GLN A 121 16.25 4.88 -0.54
N ILE A 122 15.46 5.47 0.35
CA ILE A 122 14.81 6.76 0.16
C ILE A 122 15.67 7.83 0.83
N GLN A 123 16.39 8.61 0.02
CA GLN A 123 17.36 9.61 0.47
C GLN A 123 16.90 11.05 0.26
N HIS A 124 16.00 11.30 -0.70
CA HIS A 124 15.62 12.66 -1.09
C HIS A 124 14.14 12.95 -0.86
N SER A 125 13.31 11.92 -0.89
CA SER A 125 11.86 12.03 -0.84
C SER A 125 11.30 11.77 0.56
N CYS A 126 10.14 12.34 0.84
CA CYS A 126 9.33 11.91 1.97
C CYS A 126 8.69 10.56 1.67
N TYR A 127 8.36 9.81 2.72
CA TYR A 127 7.71 8.52 2.55
C TYR A 127 6.77 8.18 3.70
N HIS A 128 5.74 7.43 3.37
CA HIS A 128 4.88 6.79 4.33
C HIS A 128 4.59 5.34 3.90
N MET A 129 4.69 4.42 4.84
CA MET A 129 4.42 3.00 4.61
C MET A 129 3.25 2.57 5.48
N TYR A 130 2.41 1.72 4.91
CA TYR A 130 1.39 0.99 5.64
C TYR A 130 1.43 -0.46 5.19
N ALA A 131 2.20 -1.28 5.92
CA ALA A 131 2.51 -2.65 5.53
C ALA A 131 3.20 -2.71 4.15
N ASP A 132 2.55 -3.30 3.15
CA ASP A 132 2.99 -3.42 1.76
C ASP A 132 2.73 -2.19 0.90
N ASP A 133 1.85 -1.28 1.33
CA ASP A 133 1.64 -0.01 0.65
C ASP A 133 2.78 0.96 0.98
N ILE A 134 3.59 1.32 -0.02
CA ILE A 134 4.66 2.32 0.11
C ILE A 134 4.29 3.54 -0.70
N GLN A 135 4.29 4.69 -0.03
CA GLN A 135 4.03 6.00 -0.62
C GLN A 135 5.34 6.79 -0.57
N VAL A 136 5.78 7.29 -1.72
CA VAL A 136 6.96 8.15 -1.84
C VAL A 136 6.52 9.45 -2.47
N TYR A 137 6.87 10.57 -1.86
CA TYR A 137 6.42 11.87 -2.33
C TYR A 137 7.44 12.97 -2.09
N ALA A 138 7.40 13.98 -2.96
CA ALA A 138 8.25 15.15 -2.86
C ALA A 138 7.49 16.38 -3.35
N SER A 139 7.64 17.48 -2.61
CA SER A 139 7.05 18.77 -2.96
C SER A 139 8.08 19.66 -3.63
N PHE A 140 7.65 20.46 -4.59
CA PHE A 140 8.52 21.33 -5.38
C PHE A 140 7.79 22.59 -5.84
N SER A 141 8.59 23.63 -6.09
CA SER A 141 8.18 24.81 -6.85
C SER A 141 8.46 24.58 -8.35
N PRO A 142 7.87 25.36 -9.25
CA PRO A 142 8.18 25.26 -10.69
C PRO A 142 9.68 25.38 -11.01
N ASP A 143 10.43 26.15 -10.21
CA ASP A 143 11.84 26.46 -10.47
C ASP A 143 12.79 25.29 -10.16
N ASN A 144 12.47 24.46 -9.16
CA ASN A 144 13.28 23.31 -8.76
C ASN A 144 12.67 21.94 -9.15
N MET A 145 11.57 21.96 -9.90
CA MET A 145 10.83 20.78 -10.36
C MET A 145 11.73 19.70 -10.96
N THR A 146 12.58 20.06 -11.93
CA THR A 146 13.43 19.09 -12.64
C THR A 146 14.40 18.38 -11.70
N GLU A 147 15.00 19.12 -10.75
CA GLU A 147 15.92 18.55 -9.77
C GLU A 147 15.20 17.59 -8.82
N VAL A 148 14.06 18.01 -8.26
CA VAL A 148 13.29 17.21 -7.29
C VAL A 148 12.77 15.94 -7.94
N ILE A 149 12.29 16.00 -9.18
CA ILE A 149 11.78 14.83 -9.89
C ILE A 149 12.90 13.89 -10.34
N SER A 150 14.09 14.41 -10.66
CA SER A 150 15.28 13.58 -10.86
C SER A 150 15.61 12.78 -9.60
N LYS A 151 15.68 13.46 -8.45
CA LYS A 151 15.96 12.82 -7.15
C LYS A 151 14.88 11.81 -6.73
N LEU A 152 13.61 12.09 -7.04
CA LEU A 152 12.53 11.14 -6.84
C LEU A 152 12.71 9.88 -7.71
N ASN A 153 13.08 10.03 -8.99
CA ASN A 153 13.38 8.88 -9.85
C ASN A 153 14.59 8.08 -9.35
N GLU A 154 15.62 8.74 -8.80
CA GLU A 154 16.75 8.06 -8.17
C GLU A 154 16.33 7.23 -6.95
N ASP A 155 15.46 7.77 -6.08
CA ASP A 155 14.87 7.01 -4.96
C ASP A 155 14.08 5.80 -5.48
N LEU A 156 13.24 5.98 -6.51
CA LEU A 156 12.45 4.89 -7.11
C LEU A 156 13.32 3.80 -7.77
N ALA A 157 14.44 4.18 -8.38
CA ALA A 157 15.40 3.24 -8.94
C ALA A 157 16.05 2.39 -7.83
N ARG A 158 16.52 3.03 -6.74
CA ARG A 158 17.07 2.32 -5.58
C ARG A 158 16.06 1.39 -4.93
N ILE A 159 14.80 1.82 -4.77
CA ILE A 159 13.72 0.95 -4.28
C ILE A 159 13.51 -0.23 -5.22
N SER A 160 13.56 -0.02 -6.53
CA SER A 160 13.38 -1.08 -7.52
C SER A 160 14.48 -2.14 -7.45
N GLU A 161 15.74 -1.70 -7.39
CA GLU A 161 16.90 -2.59 -7.24
C GLU A 161 16.86 -3.35 -5.92
N TRP A 162 16.58 -2.65 -4.81
CA TRP A 162 16.41 -3.27 -3.51
C TRP A 162 15.27 -4.30 -3.53
N SER A 163 14.15 -3.99 -4.18
CA SER A 163 13.00 -4.90 -4.27
C SER A 163 13.39 -6.20 -4.95
N GLU A 164 14.10 -6.13 -6.08
CA GLU A 164 14.58 -7.30 -6.82
C GLU A 164 15.56 -8.14 -6.00
N ALA A 165 16.54 -7.48 -5.35
CA ALA A 165 17.47 -8.15 -4.45
C ALA A 165 16.76 -8.83 -3.26
N ASN A 166 15.59 -8.31 -2.86
CA ASN A 166 14.74 -8.86 -1.82
C ASN A 166 13.62 -9.76 -2.35
N ALA A 167 13.71 -10.23 -3.61
CA ALA A 167 12.70 -11.11 -4.23
C ALA A 167 11.26 -10.55 -4.20
N LEU A 168 11.12 -9.23 -4.15
CA LEU A 168 9.85 -8.50 -4.26
C LEU A 168 9.68 -7.96 -5.68
N VAL A 169 8.45 -7.99 -6.18
CA VAL A 169 8.15 -7.59 -7.56
C VAL A 169 7.25 -6.37 -7.54
N LEU A 170 7.81 -5.19 -7.79
CA LEU A 170 7.01 -3.98 -8.06
C LEU A 170 6.15 -4.19 -9.30
N ASN A 171 4.92 -3.66 -9.25
CA ASN A 171 3.96 -3.71 -10.34
C ASN A 171 3.79 -2.31 -10.95
N PRO A 172 4.48 -1.99 -12.07
CA PRO A 172 4.33 -0.69 -12.73
C PRO A 172 2.89 -0.38 -13.15
N GLY A 173 2.11 -1.38 -13.59
CA GLY A 173 0.73 -1.17 -14.04
C GLY A 173 -0.25 -0.84 -12.92
N LYS A 174 0.02 -1.32 -11.70
CA LYS A 174 -0.76 -0.99 -10.50
C LYS A 174 -0.22 0.21 -9.72
N THR A 175 1.06 0.53 -9.89
CA THR A 175 1.67 1.73 -9.32
C THR A 175 0.97 2.96 -9.89
N LYS A 176 0.70 3.93 -9.02
CA LYS A 176 0.02 5.18 -9.40
C LYS A 176 0.88 6.37 -9.09
N TYR A 177 0.92 7.30 -10.03
CA TYR A 177 1.58 8.58 -9.88
C TYR A 177 0.55 9.70 -9.91
N MET A 178 0.60 10.63 -8.96
CA MET A 178 -0.30 11.76 -8.87
C MET A 178 0.48 13.06 -8.73
N LEU A 179 -0.03 14.10 -9.36
CA LEU A 179 0.39 15.49 -9.13
C LEU A 179 -0.67 16.19 -8.29
N MET A 180 -0.28 16.62 -7.10
CA MET A 180 -1.18 17.22 -6.13
C MET A 180 -0.92 18.73 -6.08
N GLY A 181 -1.94 19.51 -6.41
CA GLY A 181 -1.86 20.97 -6.45
C GLY A 181 -3.10 21.60 -7.09
N THR A 182 -3.15 22.93 -7.12
CA THR A 182 -4.26 23.62 -7.79
C THR A 182 -4.19 23.39 -9.30
N LYS A 183 -5.36 23.37 -9.96
CA LYS A 183 -5.43 23.27 -11.44
C LYS A 183 -4.56 24.30 -12.15
N ALA A 184 -4.48 25.52 -11.63
CA ALA A 184 -3.66 26.58 -12.19
C ALA A 184 -2.16 26.25 -12.11
N GLN A 185 -1.70 25.68 -11.00
CA GLN A 185 -0.30 25.24 -10.84
C GLN A 185 0.02 24.07 -11.76
N ILE A 186 -0.81 23.03 -11.76
CA ILE A 186 -0.60 21.82 -12.59
C ILE A 186 -0.57 22.19 -14.08
N ASN A 187 -1.50 23.03 -14.55
CA ASN A 187 -1.55 23.45 -15.95
C ASN A 187 -0.29 24.21 -16.40
N LYS A 188 0.38 24.95 -15.50
CA LYS A 188 1.62 25.68 -15.83
C LYS A 188 2.78 24.74 -16.14
N ILE A 189 2.81 23.56 -15.52
CA ILE A 189 3.93 22.62 -15.62
C ILE A 189 3.61 21.39 -16.49
N ALA A 190 2.35 21.19 -16.90
CA ALA A 190 1.89 19.98 -17.58
C ALA A 190 2.75 19.60 -18.82
N ASN A 191 3.22 20.60 -19.58
CA ASN A 191 4.00 20.37 -20.80
C ASN A 191 5.52 20.17 -20.55
N VAL A 192 6.00 20.52 -19.37
CA VAL A 192 7.44 20.51 -19.01
C VAL A 192 7.75 19.52 -17.90
N MET A 193 6.75 18.77 -17.44
CA MET A 193 6.87 17.84 -16.33
C MET A 193 7.76 16.65 -16.71
N PRO A 194 8.86 16.37 -15.97
CA PRO A 194 9.66 15.20 -16.25
C PRO A 194 8.89 13.91 -15.92
N PRO A 195 9.11 12.84 -16.70
CA PRO A 195 8.45 11.55 -16.48
C PRO A 195 8.92 10.86 -15.20
N ILE A 196 8.04 10.03 -14.62
CA ILE A 196 8.36 9.12 -13.53
C ILE A 196 8.51 7.70 -14.10
N HIS A 197 9.59 7.02 -13.72
CA HIS A 197 9.88 5.67 -14.17
C HIS A 197 10.06 4.68 -13.02
N ILE A 198 9.60 3.45 -13.23
CA ILE A 198 9.89 2.31 -12.35
C ILE A 198 10.32 1.13 -13.21
N LYS A 199 11.52 0.62 -12.97
CA LYS A 199 12.14 -0.45 -13.79
C LYS A 199 12.14 -0.12 -15.30
N GLY A 200 12.41 1.14 -15.64
CA GLY A 200 12.37 1.63 -17.02
C GLY A 200 10.96 1.78 -17.64
N ASN A 201 9.89 1.42 -16.91
CA ASN A 201 8.51 1.63 -17.37
C ASN A 201 8.05 3.03 -16.97
N LEU A 202 7.47 3.76 -17.91
CA LEU A 202 6.80 5.03 -17.65
C LEU A 202 5.56 4.79 -16.79
N ILE A 203 5.44 5.52 -15.68
CA ILE A 203 4.27 5.46 -14.80
C ILE A 203 3.27 6.53 -15.24
N GLU A 204 2.04 6.10 -15.47
CA GLU A 204 0.93 6.98 -15.84
C GLU A 204 0.56 7.90 -14.67
N THR A 205 0.48 9.21 -14.95
CA THR A 205 -0.09 10.19 -14.04
C THR A 205 -1.61 10.04 -14.01
N VAL A 206 -2.19 9.82 -12.84
CA VAL A 206 -3.63 9.70 -12.65
C VAL A 206 -4.17 10.88 -11.84
N PRO A 207 -5.33 11.46 -12.22
CA PRO A 207 -5.92 12.58 -11.49
C PRO A 207 -6.64 12.13 -10.20
N GLU A 208 -6.90 10.83 -10.07
CA GLU A 208 -7.60 10.23 -8.95
C GLU A 208 -7.14 8.79 -8.72
N THR A 209 -6.97 8.41 -7.44
CA THR A 209 -6.71 7.02 -7.08
C THR A 209 -7.17 6.69 -5.66
N ARG A 210 -7.24 5.39 -5.33
CA ARG A 210 -7.49 4.90 -3.98
C ARG A 210 -6.17 4.76 -3.23
N ASN A 211 -6.10 5.36 -2.05
CA ASN A 211 -4.98 5.26 -1.12
C ASN A 211 -5.51 4.87 0.27
N LEU A 212 -5.13 3.71 0.79
CA LEU A 212 -5.57 3.18 2.10
C LEU A 212 -7.10 3.28 2.36
N GLY A 213 -7.89 3.11 1.30
CA GLY A 213 -9.36 3.17 1.35
C GLY A 213 -9.98 4.56 1.06
N LEU A 214 -9.19 5.63 1.15
CA LEU A 214 -9.57 6.98 0.74
C LEU A 214 -9.47 7.12 -0.78
N LEU A 215 -10.41 7.81 -1.40
CA LEU A 215 -10.35 8.15 -2.83
C LEU A 215 -9.81 9.58 -2.90
N MET A 216 -8.56 9.72 -3.32
CA MET A 216 -7.86 11.00 -3.39
C MET A 216 -7.91 11.53 -4.81
N ASP A 217 -8.09 12.84 -4.96
CA ASP A 217 -8.00 13.56 -6.22
C ASP A 217 -6.85 14.59 -6.18
N GLU A 218 -6.31 14.93 -7.36
CA GLU A 218 -5.21 15.90 -7.54
C GLU A 218 -5.42 17.24 -6.82
N GLY A 219 -6.67 17.67 -6.65
CA GLY A 219 -7.03 18.94 -6.01
C GLY A 219 -7.40 18.81 -4.54
N MET A 220 -7.27 17.62 -3.95
CA MET A 220 -7.58 17.36 -2.53
C MET A 220 -9.02 17.73 -2.12
N ARG A 221 -9.99 17.59 -3.05
CA ARG A 221 -11.39 17.99 -2.81
C ARG A 221 -12.20 16.89 -2.14
N PHE A 222 -11.83 15.62 -2.31
CA PHE A 222 -12.48 14.42 -1.77
C PHE A 222 -13.96 14.24 -2.12
N GLU A 223 -14.48 15.02 -3.08
CA GLU A 223 -15.92 15.08 -3.39
C GLU A 223 -16.46 13.71 -3.82
N LYS A 224 -15.73 13.03 -4.72
CA LYS A 224 -16.09 11.68 -5.18
C LYS A 224 -16.02 10.65 -4.04
N HIS A 225 -15.08 10.79 -3.10
CA HIS A 225 -15.01 9.92 -1.92
C HIS A 225 -16.26 10.08 -1.06
N ILE A 226 -16.66 11.33 -0.79
CA ILE A 226 -17.83 11.67 0.02
C ILE A 226 -19.09 11.11 -0.63
N VAL A 227 -19.31 11.39 -1.92
CA VAL A 227 -20.48 10.91 -2.66
C VAL A 227 -20.56 9.37 -2.63
N LYS A 228 -19.44 8.68 -2.88
CA LYS A 228 -19.39 7.21 -2.83
C LYS A 228 -19.70 6.66 -1.43
N THR A 229 -19.15 7.29 -0.40
CA THR A 229 -19.36 6.88 1.00
C THR A 229 -20.80 7.08 1.42
N VAL A 230 -21.38 8.25 1.13
CA VAL A 230 -22.79 8.56 1.40
C VAL A 230 -23.71 7.57 0.68
N SER A 231 -23.45 7.28 -0.59
CA SER A 231 -24.21 6.29 -1.36
C SER A 231 -24.16 4.88 -0.72
N ASN A 232 -22.97 4.43 -0.32
CA ASN A 232 -22.80 3.14 0.37
C ASN A 232 -23.54 3.10 1.73
N CYS A 233 -23.52 4.20 2.49
CA CYS A 233 -24.27 4.33 3.73
C CYS A 233 -25.78 4.21 3.48
N PHE A 234 -26.33 4.95 2.51
CA PHE A 234 -27.74 4.85 2.15
C PHE A 234 -28.15 3.45 1.68
N TYR A 235 -27.29 2.80 0.89
CA TYR A 235 -27.52 1.42 0.45
C TYR A 235 -27.61 0.46 1.65
N ARG A 236 -26.65 0.52 2.58
CA ARG A 236 -26.67 -0.30 3.80
C ARG A 236 -27.87 0.01 4.70
N LEU A 237 -28.22 1.29 4.86
CA LEU A 237 -29.40 1.71 5.62
C LEU A 237 -30.70 1.15 4.99
N LYS A 238 -30.83 1.16 3.66
CA LYS A 238 -31.97 0.56 2.97
C LYS A 238 -32.09 -0.95 3.25
N ILE A 239 -30.96 -1.67 3.27
CA ILE A 239 -30.96 -3.10 3.63
C ILE A 239 -31.40 -3.28 5.08
N LEU A 240 -30.80 -2.56 6.02
CA LEU A 240 -31.15 -2.63 7.45
C LEU A 240 -32.63 -2.30 7.68
N TYR A 241 -33.16 -1.29 6.99
CA TYR A 241 -34.56 -0.94 7.06
C TYR A 241 -35.49 -2.05 6.56
N LYS A 242 -35.12 -2.77 5.49
CA LYS A 242 -35.89 -3.93 5.00
C LYS A 242 -35.93 -5.07 6.02
N ILE A 243 -34.80 -5.37 6.65
CA ILE A 243 -34.72 -6.45 7.65
C ILE A 243 -35.10 -5.99 9.06
N ARG A 244 -35.54 -4.74 9.24
CA ARG A 244 -35.81 -4.13 10.56
C ARG A 244 -36.67 -5.01 11.47
N ARG A 245 -37.63 -5.76 10.91
CA ARG A 245 -38.53 -6.65 11.65
C ARG A 245 -37.84 -7.87 12.28
N PHE A 246 -36.65 -8.22 11.80
CA PHE A 246 -35.84 -9.36 12.27
C PHE A 246 -34.66 -8.94 13.16
N ILE A 247 -34.42 -7.64 13.33
CA ILE A 247 -33.34 -7.10 14.19
C ILE A 247 -33.89 -6.71 15.56
N SER A 248 -33.06 -6.75 16.61
CA SER A 248 -33.48 -6.42 17.98
C SER A 248 -34.01 -4.98 18.10
N THR A 249 -34.88 -4.74 19.09
CA THR A 249 -35.47 -3.42 19.34
C THR A 249 -34.39 -2.36 19.62
N ASP A 250 -33.34 -2.70 20.37
CA ASP A 250 -32.21 -1.81 20.65
C ASP A 250 -31.49 -1.34 19.37
N LEU A 251 -31.31 -2.25 18.41
CA LEU A 251 -30.68 -1.90 17.14
C LEU A 251 -31.59 -1.02 16.28
N ARG A 252 -32.92 -1.21 16.35
CA ARG A 252 -33.91 -0.38 15.62
C ARG A 252 -33.95 1.05 16.13
N ILE A 253 -33.78 1.25 17.45
CA ILE A 253 -33.75 2.60 18.06
C ILE A 253 -32.55 3.39 17.53
N LYS A 254 -31.39 2.74 17.35
CA LYS A 254 -30.18 3.37 16.78
C LYS A 254 -30.28 3.69 15.28
N LEU A 255 -31.28 3.15 14.58
CA LEU A 255 -31.49 3.34 13.13
C LEU A 255 -32.59 4.37 12.80
N ARG A 256 -33.26 4.92 13.82
CA ARG A 256 -34.21 6.04 13.71
C ARG A 256 -33.48 7.37 13.81
#